data_AF-A0A7Y3FNK2-F1
#
_entry.id   AF-A0A7Y3FNK2-F1
#
_cell.length_a   1.000
_cell.length_b   1.000
_cell.length_c   1.000
_cell.angle_alpha   90.00
_cell.angle_beta   90.00
_cell.angle_gamma   90.00
#
_symmetry.space_group_name_H-M   'P 1'
#
loop_
_entity.id
_entity.type
_entity.pdbx_description
1 polymer ?
#
loop_
_entity_poly.entity_id
_entity_poly.type
_entity_poly.pdbx_seq_one_letter_code
_entity_poly.pdbx_strand_id
1 'polypeptide(L)' 'MAEAVIVASKRTPLAKSYRGSFNMTRPDDLAGHAIRAALADVPTVTD' A
#
# COMPACT_ATOMS: atom_id res chain seq x y z
N MET A 1 23.01 -2.27 19.55
CA MET A 1 22.73 -2.03 18.11
C MET A 1 21.27 -2.40 17.90
N ALA A 2 20.48 -1.55 17.23
CA ALA A 2 19.07 -1.86 16.96
C ALA A 2 18.97 -2.76 15.71
N GLU A 3 18.12 -3.77 15.75
CA GLU A 3 17.86 -4.64 14.61
C GLU A 3 16.75 -4.05 13.74
N ALA A 4 16.97 -3.99 12.43
CA ALA A 4 15.95 -3.58 11.47
C ALA A 4 15.05 -4.76 11.12
N VAL A 5 13.75 -4.62 11.31
CA VAL A 5 12.75 -5.65 11.03
C VAL A 5 11.62 -5.11 10.16
N ILE A 6 10.99 -5.99 9.39
CA ILE A 6 9.80 -5.67 8.58
C ILE A 6 8.56 -6.04 9.38
N VAL A 7 7.78 -5.03 9.78
CA VAL A 7 6.60 -5.22 10.64
C VAL A 7 5.32 -5.48 9.83
N ALA A 8 5.17 -4.84 8.67
CA ALA A 8 4.04 -5.04 7.78
C ALA A 8 4.45 -4.80 6.31
N SER A 9 3.72 -5.41 5.38
CA SER A 9 3.92 -5.22 3.94
C SER A 9 2.59 -5.36 3.19
N LYS A 10 2.28 -4.39 2.33
CA LYS A 10 1.09 -4.38 1.46
C LYS A 10 1.46 -3.90 0.07
N ARG A 11 0.61 -4.28 -0.89
CA ARG A 11 0.70 -3.84 -2.28
C ARG A 11 -0.69 -3.69 -2.87
N THR A 12 -0.80 -2.96 -3.96
CA THR A 12 -2.01 -2.95 -4.78
C THR A 12 -2.14 -4.25 -5.58
N PRO A 13 -3.36 -4.63 -6.01
CA PRO A 13 -3.54 -5.67 -7.01
C PRO A 13 -2.81 -5.31 -8.32
N LEU A 14 -2.50 -6.32 -9.14
CA LEU A 14 -1.98 -6.08 -10.49
C LEU A 14 -3.13 -6.10 -11.48
N ALA A 15 -3.27 -5.02 -12.25
CA ALA A 15 -4.20 -4.95 -13.37
C ALA A 15 -3.42 -4.80 -14.67
N LYS A 16 -4.08 -5.14 -15.80
CA LYS A 16 -3.49 -5.00 -17.13
C LYS A 16 -3.32 -3.51 -17.48
N SER A 17 -2.14 -3.11 -17.93
CA SER A 17 -1.91 -1.73 -18.41
C SER A 17 -2.84 -1.39 -19.57
N TYR A 18 -3.40 -0.18 -19.56
CA TYR A 18 -4.31 0.38 -20.59
C TYR A 18 -5.64 -0.35 -20.79
N ARG A 19 -5.84 -1.56 -20.26
CA ARG A 19 -7.06 -2.38 -20.44
C ARG A 19 -7.54 -3.04 -19.14
N GLY A 20 -7.07 -2.59 -17.99
CA GLY A 20 -7.37 -3.18 -16.68
C GLY A 20 -8.17 -2.25 -15.77
N SER A 21 -8.54 -2.78 -14.62
CA SER A 21 -9.45 -2.12 -13.66
C SER A 21 -8.90 -0.80 -13.07
N PHE A 22 -7.60 -0.54 -13.16
CA PHE A 22 -6.97 0.69 -12.65
C PHE A 22 -6.64 1.72 -13.73
N ASN A 23 -7.16 1.57 -14.95
CA ASN A 23 -6.88 2.50 -16.05
C ASN A 23 -7.26 3.96 -15.77
N MET A 24 -8.30 4.17 -14.97
CA MET A 24 -8.80 5.51 -14.61
C MET A 24 -8.41 5.91 -13.18
N THR A 25 -7.51 5.15 -12.54
CA THR A 25 -7.04 5.42 -11.18
C THR A 25 -5.68 6.08 -11.25
N ARG A 26 -5.50 7.18 -10.52
CA ARG A 26 -4.20 7.85 -10.48
C ARG A 26 -3.19 7.05 -9.65
N PRO A 27 -1.89 7.13 -9.97
CA PRO A 27 -0.86 6.41 -9.23
C PRO A 27 -0.76 6.86 -7.76
N ASP A 28 -1.05 8.13 -7.44
CA ASP A 28 -1.05 8.63 -6.07
C ASP A 28 -2.21 8.08 -5.23
N ASP A 29 -3.38 7.85 -5.83
CA ASP A 29 -4.50 7.17 -5.15
C ASP A 29 -4.12 5.71 -4.81
N LEU A 30 -3.46 5.01 -5.73
CA LEU A 30 -2.97 3.65 -5.52
C LEU A 30 -1.90 3.59 -4.41
N ALA A 31 -0.98 4.56 -4.39
CA ALA A 31 0.02 4.68 -3.32
C ALA A 31 -0.66 4.95 -1.96
N GLY A 32 -1.59 5.90 -1.91
CA GLY A 32 -2.34 6.22 -0.70
C GLY A 32 -3.17 5.05 -0.20
N HIS A 33 -3.74 4.23 -1.08
CA HIS A 33 -4.42 3.00 -0.72
C HIS A 33 -3.47 1.99 -0.05
N ALA A 34 -2.30 1.73 -0.66
CA ALA A 34 -1.33 0.79 -0.12
C ALA A 34 -0.78 1.22 1.26
N ILE A 35 -0.50 2.53 1.43
CA ILE A 35 -0.03 3.09 2.71
C ILE A 35 -1.08 2.92 3.79
N ARG A 36 -2.34 3.31 3.53
CA ARG A 36 -3.43 3.16 4.50
C ARG A 36 -3.65 1.70 4.89
N ALA A 37 -3.56 0.77 3.94
CA ALA A 37 -3.69 -0.65 4.21
C ALA A 37 -2.53 -1.19 5.08
N ALA A 38 -1.30 -0.69 4.89
CA ALA A 38 -0.15 -1.09 5.72
C ALA A 38 -0.25 -0.54 7.14
N LEU A 39 -0.72 0.70 7.30
CA LEU A 39 -0.95 1.31 8.62
C LEU A 39 -2.09 0.62 9.38
N ALA A 40 -3.13 0.16 8.68
CA ALA A 40 -4.24 -0.58 9.29
C ALA A 40 -3.82 -1.92 9.93
N ASP A 41 -2.75 -2.57 9.43
CA ASP A 41 -2.16 -3.76 10.06
C ASP A 41 -1.41 -3.43 11.35
N VAL A 42 -1.01 -2.16 11.55
CA VAL A 42 -0.22 -1.71 12.70
C VAL A 42 -0.84 -0.46 13.35
N PRO A 43 -2.03 -0.56 13.99
CA PRO A 43 -2.75 0.60 14.52
C PRO A 43 -1.91 1.45 15.47
N THR A 44 -1.04 0.82 16.27
CA THR A 44 -0.18 1.45 17.28
C THR A 44 0.86 2.43 16.72
N VAL A 45 1.08 2.48 15.40
CA VAL A 45 2.01 3.42 14.75
C VAL A 45 1.33 4.76 14.43
N THR A 46 0.00 4.81 14.43
CA THR A 46 -0.76 6.00 14.01
C THR A 46 -1.23 6.85 15.18
N ASP A 47 -1.01 6.39 16.42
CA ASP A 47 -1.30 7.09 17.68
C ASP A 47 -0.11 7.96 18.14
#